data_AF-A0A1H8TJX5-F1
#
_entry.id   AF-A0A1H8TJX5-F1
#
_cell.length_a   1.000
_cell.length_b   1.000
_cell.length_c   1.000
_cell.angle_alpha   90.00
_cell.angle_beta   90.00
_cell.angle_gamma   90.00
#
_symmetry.space_group_name_H-M   'P 1'
#
loop_
_entity.id
_entity.type
_entity.pdbx_description
1 polymer ?
#
loop_
_entity_poly.entity_id
_entity_poly.type
_entity_poly.pdbx_seq_one_letter_code
_entity_poly.pdbx_strand_id
1 'polypeptide(L)'
;MSTGVLYIDGASHGNPGPSACAFALLSESGGEVSHGAWYLGDATNNIAAYMALIWGMQNALASGFTAVDVRCDSQLVALQMGGALKVKTADLVPLYRKASDLAGRFESFSITRIRRAENHALNELACEALDERSHSGSYAVPLDAGQDTLFQVRDEAESPIESVFSPDASFLYKGGYYELTIKSRFEQITPTGDPVTWSVEARVSSEELDAQGRVISLGTMQQMLADVIDGLDGADLSRQEPFDALPATMEHLARVIFWRLDPALPPRVQLDEVGIWSSAIGAKIVYRP
;
A
#
# COMPACT_ATOMS: atom_id res chain seq x y z
N MET A 1 -22.49 15.76 19.05
CA MET A 1 -21.97 14.51 18.49
C MET A 1 -20.63 14.27 19.17
N SER A 2 -20.39 13.08 19.69
CA SER A 2 -19.08 12.76 20.29
C SER A 2 -18.23 12.16 19.17
N THR A 3 -17.16 12.85 18.76
CA THR A 3 -16.24 12.37 17.73
C THR A 3 -15.03 11.72 18.37
N GLY A 4 -14.73 10.49 18.00
CA GLY A 4 -13.48 9.83 18.37
C GLY A 4 -12.41 10.11 17.33
N VAL A 5 -11.19 10.42 17.75
CA VAL A 5 -10.03 10.45 16.84
C VAL A 5 -9.35 9.10 16.92
N LEU A 6 -9.38 8.34 15.82
CA LEU A 6 -8.87 6.98 15.76
C LEU A 6 -7.59 6.91 14.93
N TYR A 7 -6.46 6.65 15.58
CA TYR A 7 -5.21 6.33 14.90
C TYR A 7 -5.12 4.83 14.66
N ILE A 8 -4.64 4.42 13.48
CA ILE A 8 -4.43 3.02 13.11
C ILE A 8 -3.06 2.82 12.45
N ASP A 9 -2.45 1.66 12.66
CA ASP A 9 -1.25 1.26 11.94
C ASP A 9 -1.12 -0.27 11.82
N GLY A 10 -0.35 -0.72 10.82
CA GLY A 10 0.03 -2.10 10.58
C GLY A 10 1.55 -2.24 10.42
N ALA A 11 2.11 -3.29 11.02
CA ALA A 11 3.51 -3.66 10.90
C ALA A 11 3.62 -5.07 10.30
N SER A 12 4.60 -5.28 9.42
CA SER A 12 4.84 -6.59 8.79
C SER A 12 6.32 -6.78 8.46
N HIS A 13 6.87 -7.94 8.87
CA HIS A 13 8.21 -8.40 8.51
C HIS A 13 8.12 -9.30 7.28
N GLY A 14 8.12 -8.68 6.09
CA GLY A 14 7.83 -9.35 4.82
C GLY A 14 6.44 -8.98 4.31
N ASN A 15 6.09 -9.39 3.08
CA ASN A 15 4.79 -9.06 2.49
C ASN A 15 4.37 -10.12 1.45
N PRO A 16 3.86 -11.29 1.88
CA PRO A 16 3.40 -11.60 3.25
C PRO A 16 4.53 -11.99 4.23
N GLY A 17 4.26 -11.90 5.53
CA GLY A 17 5.14 -12.34 6.62
C GLY A 17 4.55 -12.03 8.00
N PRO A 18 5.27 -12.32 9.10
CA PRO A 18 4.80 -12.03 10.46
C PRO A 18 4.36 -10.58 10.58
N SER A 19 3.14 -10.38 11.08
CA SER A 19 2.46 -9.08 11.08
C SER A 19 1.80 -8.80 12.42
N ALA A 20 1.61 -7.52 12.71
CA ALA A 20 0.82 -7.02 13.82
C ALA A 20 0.05 -5.76 13.43
N CYS A 21 -1.01 -5.45 14.15
CA CYS A 21 -1.78 -4.24 13.96
C CYS A 21 -1.95 -3.49 15.28
N ALA A 22 -2.10 -2.17 15.23
CA ALA A 22 -2.36 -1.34 16.40
C ALA A 22 -3.39 -0.24 16.13
N PHE A 23 -4.14 0.14 17.16
CA PHE A 23 -5.01 1.31 17.13
C PHE A 23 -4.90 2.11 18.43
N ALA A 24 -5.19 3.41 18.35
CA ALA A 24 -5.40 4.28 19.50
C ALA A 24 -6.61 5.20 19.26
N LEU A 25 -7.55 5.20 20.19
CA LEU A 25 -8.76 6.01 20.17
C LEU A 25 -8.66 7.10 21.24
N LEU A 26 -8.75 8.34 20.79
CA LEU A 26 -8.74 9.52 21.65
C LEU A 26 -10.11 10.22 21.61
N SER A 27 -10.46 10.91 22.70
CA SER A 27 -11.54 11.88 22.72
C SER A 27 -11.16 13.15 21.95
N GLU A 28 -12.13 14.02 21.66
CA GLU A 28 -11.87 15.33 21.05
C GLU A 28 -10.92 16.21 21.87
N SER A 29 -10.86 16.03 23.19
CA SER A 29 -9.93 16.74 24.07
C SER A 29 -8.53 16.14 24.09
N GLY A 30 -8.27 15.09 23.30
CA GLY A 30 -6.99 14.38 23.23
C GLY A 30 -6.75 13.38 24.36
N GLY A 31 -7.76 13.09 25.18
CA GLY A 31 -7.66 12.08 26.23
C GLY A 31 -7.75 10.68 25.63
N GLU A 32 -6.85 9.78 26.02
CA GLU A 32 -6.91 8.39 25.57
C GLU A 32 -8.14 7.68 26.14
N VAL A 33 -8.90 7.04 25.25
CA VAL A 33 -10.10 6.27 25.60
C VAL A 33 -9.80 4.78 25.58
N SER A 34 -9.12 4.31 24.54
CA SER A 34 -8.71 2.92 24.38
C SER A 34 -7.58 2.81 23.37
N HIS A 35 -6.72 1.82 23.52
CA HIS A 35 -5.69 1.48 22.54
C HIS A 35 -5.46 -0.02 22.56
N GLY A 36 -4.87 -0.56 21.51
CA GLY A 36 -4.47 -1.95 21.49
C GLY A 36 -3.49 -2.27 20.39
N ALA A 37 -2.69 -3.29 20.60
CA ALA A 37 -1.88 -3.93 19.57
C ALA A 37 -1.98 -5.44 19.62
N TRP A 38 -1.88 -6.05 18.45
CA TRP A 38 -2.16 -7.47 18.30
C TRP A 38 -1.28 -8.12 17.23
N TYR A 39 -0.50 -9.12 17.60
CA TYR A 39 0.17 -10.03 16.67
C TYR A 39 -0.82 -10.90 15.89
N LEU A 40 -0.77 -10.80 14.55
CA LEU A 40 -1.73 -11.40 13.61
C LEU A 40 -1.27 -12.73 13.02
N GLY A 41 -0.01 -13.14 13.23
CA GLY A 41 0.60 -14.20 12.43
C GLY A 41 1.02 -13.69 11.06
N ASP A 42 1.02 -14.54 10.04
CA ASP A 42 1.46 -14.16 8.70
C ASP A 42 0.36 -13.40 7.95
N ALA A 43 0.66 -12.17 7.55
CA ALA A 43 -0.23 -11.33 6.76
C ALA A 43 0.56 -10.38 5.86
N THR A 44 -0.16 -9.59 5.06
CA THR A 44 0.42 -8.44 4.36
C THR A 44 0.26 -7.19 5.22
N ASN A 45 1.08 -6.16 4.98
CA ASN A 45 0.93 -4.87 5.67
C ASN A 45 -0.48 -4.28 5.44
N ASN A 46 -1.03 -4.42 4.23
CA ASN A 46 -2.38 -3.94 3.95
C ASN A 46 -3.45 -4.67 4.75
N ILE A 47 -3.32 -5.99 4.92
CA ILE A 47 -4.22 -6.77 5.79
C ILE A 47 -4.08 -6.26 7.22
N ALA A 48 -2.85 -6.07 7.74
CA ALA A 48 -2.62 -5.57 9.08
C ALA A 48 -3.25 -4.19 9.33
N ALA A 49 -3.11 -3.25 8.39
CA ALA A 49 -3.72 -1.92 8.48
C ALA A 49 -5.27 -1.98 8.44
N TYR A 50 -5.85 -2.87 7.63
CA TYR A 50 -7.30 -3.10 7.64
C TYR A 50 -7.80 -3.72 8.94
N MET A 51 -7.04 -4.64 9.52
CA MET A 51 -7.34 -5.24 10.82
C MET A 51 -7.33 -4.17 11.93
N ALA A 52 -6.33 -3.28 11.93
CA ALA A 52 -6.29 -2.13 12.83
C ALA A 52 -7.54 -1.24 12.71
N LEU A 53 -7.94 -0.92 11.46
CA LEU A 53 -9.13 -0.12 11.16
C LEU A 53 -10.41 -0.73 11.74
N ILE A 54 -10.65 -2.00 11.42
CA ILE A 54 -11.83 -2.74 11.86
C ILE A 54 -11.89 -2.78 13.39
N TRP A 55 -10.76 -3.11 14.02
CA TRP A 55 -10.67 -3.24 15.47
C TRP A 55 -10.89 -1.92 16.20
N GLY A 56 -10.26 -0.86 15.70
CA GLY A 56 -10.42 0.49 16.24
C GLY A 56 -11.84 1.00 16.13
N MET A 57 -12.52 0.80 14.99
CA MET A 57 -13.92 1.21 14.81
C MET A 57 -14.88 0.42 15.71
N GLN A 58 -14.64 -0.88 15.91
CA GLN A 58 -15.42 -1.68 16.85
C GLN A 58 -15.32 -1.13 18.28
N ASN A 59 -14.11 -0.76 18.71
CA ASN A 59 -13.90 -0.14 20.01
C ASN A 59 -14.52 1.26 20.11
N ALA A 60 -14.42 2.08 19.06
CA ALA A 60 -15.07 3.39 19.03
C ALA A 60 -16.59 3.30 19.19
N LEU A 61 -17.24 2.36 18.49
CA LEU A 61 -18.67 2.10 18.64
C LEU A 61 -19.01 1.58 20.06
N ALA A 62 -18.18 0.69 20.61
CA ALA A 62 -18.38 0.16 21.96
C ALA A 62 -18.21 1.24 23.05
N SER A 63 -17.36 2.23 22.81
CA SER A 63 -17.19 3.41 23.66
C SER A 63 -18.29 4.48 23.47
N GLY A 64 -19.27 4.23 22.60
CA GLY A 64 -20.42 5.12 22.40
C GLY A 64 -20.17 6.32 21.48
N PHE A 65 -19.06 6.33 20.73
CA PHE A 65 -18.83 7.37 19.73
C PHE A 65 -19.83 7.23 18.58
N THR A 66 -20.39 8.36 18.18
CA THR A 66 -21.35 8.48 17.06
C THR A 66 -20.68 8.99 15.79
N ALA A 67 -19.50 9.59 15.92
CA ALA A 67 -18.65 9.99 14.80
C ALA A 67 -17.21 9.53 15.02
N VAL A 68 -16.47 9.29 13.94
CA VAL A 68 -15.04 8.93 14.01
C VAL A 68 -14.22 9.63 12.92
N ASP A 69 -13.09 10.21 13.32
CA ASP A 69 -12.03 10.72 12.45
C ASP A 69 -10.84 9.76 12.48
N VAL A 70 -10.70 8.95 11.43
CA VAL A 70 -9.63 7.98 11.30
C VAL A 70 -8.38 8.64 10.72
N ARG A 71 -7.22 8.36 11.33
CA ARG A 71 -5.90 8.82 10.91
C ARG A 71 -4.98 7.62 10.71
N CYS A 72 -4.40 7.50 9.52
CA CYS A 72 -3.48 6.41 9.19
C CYS A 72 -2.39 6.89 8.25
N ASP A 73 -1.24 6.23 8.21
CA ASP A 73 -0.21 6.50 7.20
C ASP A 73 -0.34 5.59 5.97
N SER A 74 -1.23 4.59 5.97
CA SER A 74 -1.51 3.73 4.81
C SER A 74 -2.30 4.46 3.71
N GLN A 75 -1.65 4.71 2.57
CA GLN A 75 -2.30 5.29 1.39
C GLN A 75 -3.42 4.42 0.86
N LEU A 76 -3.20 3.10 0.83
CA LEU A 76 -4.16 2.17 0.26
C LEU A 76 -5.45 2.15 1.07
N VAL A 77 -5.36 2.02 2.40
CA VAL A 77 -6.54 2.00 3.28
C VAL A 77 -7.27 3.34 3.23
N ALA A 78 -6.54 4.47 3.32
CA ALA A 78 -7.14 5.79 3.23
C ALA A 78 -7.88 6.01 1.90
N LEU A 79 -7.28 5.64 0.77
CA LEU A 79 -7.92 5.81 -0.53
C LEU A 79 -9.09 4.84 -0.73
N GLN A 80 -9.00 3.60 -0.25
CA GLN A 80 -10.08 2.62 -0.42
C GLN A 80 -11.30 2.98 0.44
N MET A 81 -11.08 3.29 1.71
CA MET A 81 -12.15 3.69 2.63
C MET A 81 -12.69 5.09 2.34
N GLY A 82 -11.86 5.97 1.77
CA GLY A 82 -12.31 7.24 1.21
C GLY A 82 -13.04 7.12 -0.13
N GLY A 83 -13.19 5.91 -0.68
CA GLY A 83 -13.90 5.65 -1.95
C GLY A 83 -13.11 6.01 -3.22
N ALA A 84 -11.88 6.53 -3.07
CA ALA A 84 -11.02 6.95 -4.19
C ALA A 84 -10.32 5.78 -4.90
N LEU A 85 -10.20 4.63 -4.24
CA LEU A 85 -9.57 3.43 -4.80
C LEU A 85 -10.49 2.22 -4.64
N LYS A 86 -10.70 1.46 -5.72
CA LYS A 86 -11.43 0.19 -5.65
C LYS A 86 -10.57 -0.90 -5.01
N VAL A 87 -11.20 -1.79 -4.25
CA VAL A 87 -10.55 -2.98 -3.69
C VAL A 87 -10.59 -4.10 -4.72
N LYS A 88 -9.41 -4.51 -5.21
CA LYS A 88 -9.27 -5.54 -6.26
C LYS A 88 -8.64 -6.83 -5.75
N THR A 89 -7.83 -6.76 -4.70
CA THR A 89 -7.19 -7.93 -4.08
C THR A 89 -8.25 -8.76 -3.36
N ALA A 90 -8.40 -10.03 -3.74
CA ALA A 90 -9.42 -10.92 -3.20
C ALA A 90 -9.41 -10.97 -1.66
N ASP A 91 -8.23 -11.01 -1.05
CA ASP A 91 -8.04 -11.06 0.41
C ASP A 91 -8.44 -9.76 1.12
N LEU A 92 -8.44 -8.62 0.42
CA LEU A 92 -8.82 -7.32 0.99
C LEU A 92 -10.31 -7.04 0.84
N VAL A 93 -11.00 -7.65 -0.13
CA VAL A 93 -12.46 -7.48 -0.33
C VAL A 93 -13.27 -7.76 0.94
N PRO A 94 -13.06 -8.87 1.69
CA PRO A 94 -13.84 -9.12 2.90
C PRO A 94 -13.52 -8.11 4.02
N LEU A 95 -12.26 -7.69 4.15
CA LEU A 95 -11.87 -6.67 5.12
C LEU A 95 -12.50 -5.31 4.82
N TYR A 96 -12.47 -4.91 3.55
CA TYR A 96 -13.09 -3.68 3.09
C TYR A 96 -14.60 -3.66 3.33
N ARG A 97 -15.30 -4.77 3.05
CA ARG A 97 -16.73 -4.89 3.34
C ARG A 97 -17.02 -4.72 4.82
N LYS A 98 -16.29 -5.45 5.68
CA LYS A 98 -16.44 -5.34 7.14
C LYS A 98 -16.14 -3.92 7.65
N ALA A 99 -15.08 -3.29 7.15
CA ALA A 99 -14.74 -1.91 7.48
C ALA A 99 -15.82 -0.91 6.99
N SER A 100 -16.37 -1.12 5.79
CA SER A 100 -17.44 -0.28 5.22
C SER A 100 -18.74 -0.41 6.01
N ASP A 101 -19.11 -1.63 6.41
CA ASP A 101 -20.28 -1.89 7.24
C ASP A 101 -20.15 -1.20 8.61
N LEU A 102 -18.95 -1.24 9.21
CA LEU A 102 -18.66 -0.53 10.45
C LEU A 102 -18.70 1.00 10.27
N ALA A 103 -18.10 1.51 9.20
CA ALA A 103 -18.12 2.94 8.88
C ALA A 103 -19.56 3.45 8.73
N GLY A 104 -20.45 2.67 8.08
CA GLY A 104 -21.86 2.99 7.91
C GLY A 104 -22.70 2.97 9.20
N ARG A 105 -22.14 2.52 10.33
CA ARG A 105 -22.80 2.57 11.64
C ARG A 105 -22.56 3.87 12.40
N PHE A 106 -21.59 4.68 11.97
CA PHE A 106 -21.39 6.02 12.50
C PHE A 106 -22.31 7.02 11.80
N GLU A 107 -22.74 8.06 12.51
CA GLU A 107 -23.43 9.21 11.92
C GLU A 107 -22.48 10.01 11.01
N SER A 108 -21.17 9.99 11.32
CA SER A 108 -20.13 10.61 10.51
C SER A 108 -18.83 9.79 10.57
N PHE A 109 -18.25 9.54 9.40
CA PHE A 109 -16.97 8.85 9.24
C PHE A 109 -16.05 9.68 8.33
N SER A 110 -14.83 9.95 8.78
CA SER A 110 -13.75 10.48 7.95
C SER A 110 -12.52 9.60 8.08
N ILE A 111 -11.72 9.55 7.01
CA ILE A 111 -10.40 8.95 7.04
C ILE A 111 -9.40 9.87 6.35
N THR A 112 -8.30 10.15 7.05
CA THR A 112 -7.26 11.08 6.60
C THR A 112 -5.91 10.37 6.62
N ARG A 113 -5.19 10.44 5.51
CA ARG A 113 -3.79 10.03 5.49
C ARG A 113 -2.93 11.07 6.21
N ILE A 114 -2.21 10.63 7.23
CA ILE A 114 -1.20 11.43 7.95
C ILE A 114 0.21 11.00 7.54
N ARG A 115 1.22 11.82 7.85
CA ARG A 115 2.62 11.42 7.60
C ARG A 115 3.02 10.33 8.60
N ARG A 116 3.89 9.41 8.17
CA ARG A 116 4.40 8.34 9.04
C ARG A 116 5.09 8.87 10.32
N ALA A 117 5.77 10.02 10.22
CA ALA A 117 6.36 10.69 11.39
C ALA A 117 5.31 11.14 12.43
N GLU A 118 4.09 11.43 12.00
CA GLU A 118 2.98 11.80 12.89
C GLU A 118 2.32 10.58 13.53
N ASN A 119 2.45 9.38 12.90
CA ASN A 119 1.92 8.11 13.40
C ASN A 119 2.95 7.27 14.17
N HIS A 120 4.12 7.83 14.49
CA HIS A 120 5.28 7.10 14.99
C HIS A 120 4.99 6.26 16.23
N ALA A 121 4.32 6.85 17.23
CA ALA A 121 4.01 6.16 18.48
C ALA A 121 3.13 4.92 18.26
N LEU A 122 2.23 4.98 17.27
CA LEU A 122 1.38 3.84 16.95
C LEU A 122 2.12 2.79 16.13
N ASN A 123 3.02 3.21 15.25
CA ASN A 123 3.93 2.31 14.55
C ASN A 123 4.82 1.54 15.55
N GLU A 124 5.37 2.22 16.55
CA GLU A 124 6.16 1.58 17.62
C GLU A 124 5.34 0.53 18.34
N LEU A 125 4.11 0.86 18.73
CA LEU A 125 3.21 -0.08 19.40
C LEU A 125 2.90 -1.32 18.53
N ALA A 126 2.71 -1.15 17.21
CA ALA A 126 2.54 -2.27 16.29
C ALA A 126 3.82 -3.11 16.13
N CYS A 127 4.98 -2.48 16.02
CA CYS A 127 6.26 -3.16 15.93
C CYS A 127 6.60 -3.94 17.20
N GLU A 128 6.33 -3.39 18.39
CA GLU A 128 6.53 -4.08 19.67
C GLU A 128 5.69 -5.36 19.75
N ALA A 129 4.40 -5.28 19.42
CA ALA A 129 3.53 -6.46 19.39
C ALA A 129 3.99 -7.51 18.35
N LEU A 130 4.57 -7.05 17.22
CA LEU A 130 5.14 -7.92 16.21
C LEU A 130 6.40 -8.65 16.71
N ASP A 131 7.33 -7.92 17.33
CA ASP A 131 8.60 -8.46 17.82
C ASP A 131 8.39 -9.42 18.99
N GLU A 132 7.50 -9.08 19.91
CA GLU A 132 7.16 -9.91 21.07
C GLU A 132 6.15 -11.02 20.75
N ARG A 133 5.51 -10.95 19.57
CA ARG A 133 4.38 -11.82 19.18
C ARG A 133 3.28 -11.83 20.24
N SER A 134 2.96 -10.65 20.74
CA SER A 134 2.09 -10.44 21.89
C SER A 134 0.82 -9.69 21.51
N HIS A 135 -0.11 -9.62 22.46
CA HIS A 135 -1.33 -8.83 22.39
C HIS A 135 -1.37 -7.94 23.64
N SER A 136 -1.58 -6.64 23.46
CA SER A 136 -1.53 -5.66 24.56
C SER A 136 -2.54 -4.53 24.37
N GLY A 137 -2.86 -3.83 25.45
CA GLY A 137 -3.64 -2.60 25.43
C GLY A 137 -4.84 -2.58 26.37
N SER A 138 -5.60 -1.49 26.28
CA SER A 138 -6.84 -1.25 27.03
C SER A 138 -7.98 -1.01 26.05
N TYR A 139 -8.78 -2.05 25.81
CA TYR A 139 -9.87 -2.06 24.83
C TYR A 139 -11.09 -2.81 25.37
N ALA A 140 -12.28 -2.43 24.92
CA ALA A 140 -13.53 -3.06 25.31
C ALA A 140 -13.87 -4.28 24.43
N VAL A 141 -13.49 -4.22 23.15
CA VAL A 141 -13.71 -5.29 22.17
C VAL A 141 -12.35 -5.87 21.80
N PRO A 142 -12.04 -7.13 22.17
CA PRO A 142 -10.82 -7.80 21.73
C PRO A 142 -10.84 -8.04 20.22
N LEU A 143 -9.67 -8.20 19.61
CA LEU A 143 -9.59 -8.56 18.20
C LEU A 143 -10.08 -10.00 18.03
N ASP A 144 -11.20 -10.17 17.32
CA ASP A 144 -11.73 -11.50 17.03
C ASP A 144 -10.94 -12.14 15.88
N ALA A 145 -9.74 -12.61 16.19
CA ALA A 145 -8.90 -13.38 15.26
C ALA A 145 -9.41 -14.83 15.08
N GLY A 146 -10.43 -15.26 15.83
CA GLY A 146 -10.84 -16.66 15.95
C GLY A 146 -12.17 -17.05 15.30
N GLN A 147 -13.14 -16.13 15.16
CA GLN A 147 -14.46 -16.48 14.59
C GLN A 147 -14.67 -16.07 13.12
N ASP A 148 -13.86 -15.16 12.57
CA ASP A 148 -13.84 -14.88 11.12
C ASP A 148 -12.64 -15.56 10.47
N THR A 149 -12.83 -16.81 10.05
CA THR A 149 -11.88 -17.67 9.30
C THR A 149 -11.58 -17.17 7.88
N LEU A 150 -11.39 -15.85 7.71
CA LEU A 150 -11.10 -15.22 6.43
C LEU A 150 -9.66 -15.45 5.93
N PHE A 151 -8.76 -16.00 6.75
CA PHE A 151 -7.34 -16.18 6.43
C PHE A 151 -6.80 -17.58 6.73
N GLN A 152 -7.55 -18.64 6.42
CA GLN A 152 -6.86 -19.87 6.06
C GLN A 152 -6.19 -19.64 4.70
N VAL A 153 -4.86 -19.50 4.72
CA VAL A 153 -4.01 -19.48 3.52
C VAL A 153 -4.41 -20.65 2.63
N ARG A 154 -5.05 -20.35 1.50
CA ARG A 154 -5.17 -21.29 0.40
C ARG A 154 -4.11 -20.93 -0.63
N ASP A 155 -3.14 -21.81 -0.78
CA ASP A 155 -2.35 -21.91 -2.00
C ASP A 155 -3.33 -22.10 -3.16
N GLU A 156 -3.55 -21.10 -4.02
CA GLU A 156 -4.05 -21.31 -5.38
C GLU A 156 -3.90 -20.06 -6.27
N ALA A 157 -3.09 -20.26 -7.31
CA ALA A 157 -2.95 -19.59 -8.60
C ALA A 157 -3.70 -18.26 -8.88
N GLU A 158 -2.91 -17.26 -9.29
CA GLU A 158 -3.36 -16.04 -9.97
C GLU A 158 -4.26 -16.37 -11.19
N SER A 159 -5.35 -15.61 -11.33
CA SER A 159 -6.15 -15.54 -12.56
C SER A 159 -6.53 -14.07 -12.82
N PRO A 160 -6.57 -13.62 -14.09
CA PRO A 160 -6.46 -12.20 -14.44
C PRO A 160 -7.81 -11.49 -14.34
N ILE A 161 -7.83 -10.24 -13.87
CA ILE A 161 -9.06 -9.46 -13.78
C ILE A 161 -8.99 -8.24 -14.71
N GLU A 162 -9.87 -8.28 -15.71
CA GLU A 162 -10.24 -7.21 -16.64
C GLU A 162 -10.87 -5.99 -15.95
N SER A 163 -10.78 -4.87 -16.66
CA SER A 163 -11.16 -3.51 -16.25
C SER A 163 -12.67 -3.24 -16.21
N VAL A 164 -13.14 -2.53 -15.16
CA VAL A 164 -14.34 -1.66 -15.25
C VAL A 164 -14.17 -0.39 -14.39
N PHE A 165 -14.13 0.77 -15.06
CA PHE A 165 -14.12 2.14 -14.50
C PHE A 165 -15.53 2.63 -14.14
N SER A 166 -15.62 3.61 -13.22
CA SER A 166 -16.64 4.68 -13.28
C SER A 166 -16.06 5.96 -12.65
N PRO A 167 -16.32 7.15 -13.23
CA PRO A 167 -15.79 8.43 -12.77
C PRO A 167 -16.75 9.08 -11.76
N ASP A 168 -16.19 9.77 -10.76
CA ASP A 168 -16.65 11.06 -10.22
C ASP A 168 -16.08 11.27 -8.81
N ALA A 169 -15.02 12.08 -8.72
CA ALA A 169 -14.65 12.78 -7.50
C ALA A 169 -13.84 14.01 -7.93
N SER A 170 -14.36 15.20 -7.66
CA SER A 170 -13.66 16.47 -7.87
C SER A 170 -12.82 16.80 -6.65
N PHE A 171 -11.54 17.08 -6.87
CA PHE A 171 -10.54 17.39 -5.85
C PHE A 171 -10.31 18.91 -5.76
N LEU A 172 -10.06 19.42 -4.56
CA LEU A 172 -9.56 20.77 -4.35
C LEU A 172 -8.49 20.72 -3.25
N TYR A 173 -7.22 20.90 -3.62
CA TYR A 173 -6.16 21.21 -2.66
C TYR A 173 -5.09 22.09 -3.31
N LYS A 174 -4.69 23.15 -2.61
CA LYS A 174 -3.68 24.14 -3.02
C LYS A 174 -2.28 23.69 -2.61
N GLY A 175 -1.35 23.59 -3.57
CA GLY A 175 0.09 23.79 -3.39
C GLY A 175 0.88 22.71 -2.65
N GLY A 176 0.85 21.45 -3.12
CA GLY A 176 1.70 20.37 -2.62
C GLY A 176 2.29 19.54 -3.76
N TYR A 177 3.47 18.95 -3.55
CA TYR A 177 4.03 17.93 -4.44
C TYR A 177 3.27 16.62 -4.20
N TYR A 178 2.80 15.98 -5.26
CA TYR A 178 2.01 14.76 -5.23
C TYR A 178 2.86 13.59 -5.73
N GLU A 179 2.90 12.46 -5.02
CA GLU A 179 3.69 11.29 -5.39
C GLU A 179 2.80 10.09 -5.78
N LEU A 180 3.27 9.28 -6.73
CA LEU A 180 2.69 8.01 -7.14
C LEU A 180 3.80 6.96 -7.31
N THR A 181 3.64 5.79 -6.69
CA THR A 181 4.56 4.66 -6.84
C THR A 181 3.87 3.50 -7.56
N ILE A 182 4.45 3.03 -8.66
CA ILE A 182 3.96 1.89 -9.44
C ILE A 182 4.95 0.74 -9.37
N LYS A 183 4.43 -0.48 -9.28
CA LYS A 183 5.22 -1.71 -9.31
C LYS A 183 4.85 -2.56 -10.52
N SER A 184 5.83 -3.24 -11.09
CA SER A 184 5.66 -4.23 -12.15
C SER A 184 6.71 -5.34 -12.01
N ARG A 185 6.59 -6.40 -12.80
CA ARG A 185 7.55 -7.51 -12.84
C ARG A 185 7.74 -8.02 -14.27
N PHE A 186 8.88 -8.62 -14.54
CA PHE A 186 9.18 -9.35 -15.79
C PHE A 186 10.11 -10.52 -15.51
N GLU A 187 10.19 -11.46 -16.44
CA GLU A 187 11.01 -12.66 -16.33
C GLU A 187 12.15 -12.65 -17.35
N GLN A 188 13.27 -13.24 -16.98
CA GLN A 188 14.39 -13.44 -17.89
C GLN A 188 14.95 -14.84 -17.76
N ILE A 189 15.43 -15.36 -18.89
CA ILE A 189 16.15 -16.62 -18.91
C ILE A 189 17.64 -16.31 -18.74
N THR A 190 18.25 -16.83 -17.70
CA THR A 190 19.70 -16.70 -17.50
C THR A 190 20.46 -17.47 -18.59
N PRO A 191 21.76 -17.21 -18.78
CA PRO A 191 22.60 -18.03 -19.67
C PRO A 191 22.63 -19.52 -19.29
N THR A 192 22.28 -19.88 -18.05
CA THR A 192 22.17 -21.26 -17.58
C THR A 192 20.81 -21.90 -17.85
N GLY A 193 19.82 -21.13 -18.33
CA GLY A 193 18.47 -21.59 -18.66
C GLY A 193 17.46 -21.43 -17.52
N ASP A 194 17.85 -20.84 -16.40
CA ASP A 194 16.98 -20.66 -15.24
C ASP A 194 16.20 -19.34 -15.33
N PRO A 195 14.89 -19.33 -15.01
CA PRO A 195 14.12 -18.10 -14.98
C PRO A 195 14.47 -17.24 -13.76
N VAL A 196 14.66 -15.95 -13.98
CA VAL A 196 14.83 -14.92 -12.94
C VAL A 196 13.70 -13.92 -13.07
N THR A 197 12.93 -13.76 -12.00
CA THR A 197 11.88 -12.76 -11.91
C THR A 197 12.47 -11.46 -11.40
N TRP A 198 12.31 -10.41 -12.19
CA TRP A 198 12.68 -9.04 -11.86
C TRP A 198 11.45 -8.28 -11.40
N SER A 199 11.60 -7.49 -10.35
CA SER A 199 10.57 -6.60 -9.87
C SER A 199 11.06 -5.16 -10.00
N VAL A 200 10.20 -4.29 -10.52
CA VAL A 200 10.48 -2.89 -10.82
C VAL A 200 9.51 -2.02 -10.03
N GLU A 201 10.01 -0.93 -9.48
CA GLU A 201 9.24 0.09 -8.79
C GLU A 201 9.61 1.47 -9.36
N ALA A 202 8.64 2.23 -9.85
CA ALA A 202 8.85 3.59 -10.36
C ALA A 202 8.08 4.57 -9.46
N ARG A 203 8.76 5.61 -8.95
CA ARG A 203 8.15 6.71 -8.22
C ARG A 203 8.15 7.96 -9.07
N VAL A 204 6.98 8.55 -9.23
CA VAL A 204 6.80 9.81 -9.94
C VAL A 204 6.18 10.84 -9.03
N SER A 205 6.52 12.11 -9.25
CA SER A 205 5.94 13.25 -8.56
C SER A 205 5.38 14.29 -9.53
N SER A 206 4.51 15.17 -9.04
CA SER A 206 4.10 16.37 -9.78
C SER A 206 3.69 17.49 -8.84
N GLU A 207 3.94 18.74 -9.23
CA GLU A 207 3.41 19.93 -8.57
C GLU A 207 1.95 20.23 -8.99
N GLU A 208 1.49 19.63 -10.10
CA GLU A 208 0.18 19.89 -10.70
C GLU A 208 -0.61 18.58 -10.91
N LEU A 209 -1.89 18.61 -10.60
CA LEU A 209 -2.79 17.49 -10.85
C LEU A 209 -3.52 17.68 -12.18
N ASP A 210 -3.85 16.56 -12.85
CA ASP A 210 -4.70 16.57 -14.03
C ASP A 210 -6.15 17.00 -13.72
N ALA A 211 -6.98 17.11 -14.76
CA ALA A 211 -8.39 17.51 -14.61
C ALA A 211 -9.21 16.55 -13.72
N GLN A 212 -8.67 15.37 -13.40
CA GLN A 212 -9.26 14.37 -12.51
C GLN A 212 -8.57 14.31 -11.14
N GLY A 213 -7.68 15.26 -10.82
CA GLY A 213 -7.00 15.35 -9.53
C GLY A 213 -5.86 14.35 -9.32
N ARG A 214 -5.14 13.95 -10.39
CA ARG A 214 -4.08 12.92 -10.32
C ARG A 214 -2.75 13.44 -10.88
N VAL A 215 -1.63 12.94 -10.35
CA VAL A 215 -0.29 13.13 -10.95
C VAL A 215 -0.31 12.64 -12.39
N ILE A 216 -0.66 11.36 -12.53
CA ILE A 216 -0.92 10.65 -13.77
C ILE A 216 -1.95 9.56 -13.47
N SER A 217 -2.73 9.19 -14.48
CA SER A 217 -3.66 8.07 -14.32
C SER A 217 -2.89 6.78 -14.02
N LEU A 218 -3.35 6.00 -13.03
CA LEU A 218 -2.74 4.72 -12.67
C LEU A 218 -2.59 3.81 -13.88
N GLY A 219 -3.64 3.70 -14.71
CA GLY A 219 -3.61 2.86 -15.91
C GLY A 219 -2.61 3.36 -16.96
N THR A 220 -2.49 4.68 -17.13
CA THR A 220 -1.49 5.26 -18.04
C THR A 220 -0.07 4.96 -17.56
N MET A 221 0.22 5.15 -16.27
CA MET A 221 1.54 4.87 -15.71
C MET A 221 1.86 3.37 -15.73
N GLN A 222 0.88 2.51 -15.45
CA GLN A 222 1.03 1.05 -15.58
C GLN A 222 1.32 0.64 -17.03
N GLN A 223 0.62 1.22 -18.00
CA GLN A 223 0.86 0.93 -19.42
C GLN A 223 2.24 1.42 -19.85
N MET A 224 2.62 2.65 -19.51
CA MET A 224 3.94 3.19 -19.84
C MET A 224 5.07 2.33 -19.25
N LEU A 225 4.94 1.91 -17.99
CA LEU A 225 5.92 1.02 -17.37
C LEU A 225 5.91 -0.37 -18.02
N ALA A 226 4.74 -0.90 -18.39
CA ALA A 226 4.63 -2.16 -19.11
C ALA A 226 5.28 -2.10 -20.49
N ASP A 227 5.08 -1.03 -21.25
CA ASP A 227 5.68 -0.84 -22.58
C ASP A 227 7.22 -0.80 -22.50
N VAL A 228 7.77 -0.19 -21.43
CA VAL A 228 9.22 -0.18 -21.18
C VAL A 228 9.74 -1.57 -20.81
N ILE A 229 8.97 -2.32 -20.04
CA ILE A 229 9.32 -3.64 -19.52
C ILE A 229 9.13 -4.76 -20.56
N ASP A 230 8.14 -4.64 -21.45
CA ASP A 230 7.85 -5.63 -22.50
C ASP A 230 9.08 -5.90 -23.38
N GLY A 231 9.86 -4.85 -23.66
CA GLY A 231 11.13 -4.99 -24.36
C GLY A 231 12.23 -5.74 -23.60
N LEU A 232 12.07 -5.98 -22.30
CA LEU A 232 13.02 -6.67 -21.40
C LEU A 232 12.54 -8.08 -21.00
N ASP A 233 11.27 -8.40 -21.20
CA ASP A 233 10.63 -9.63 -20.76
C ASP A 233 10.92 -10.80 -21.72
N GLY A 234 11.25 -11.97 -21.16
CA GLY A 234 11.55 -13.19 -21.92
C GLY A 234 12.80 -13.12 -22.82
N ALA A 235 13.54 -12.01 -22.81
CA ALA A 235 14.64 -11.75 -23.71
C ALA A 235 16.02 -12.10 -23.13
N ASP A 236 16.93 -12.54 -24.00
CA ASP A 236 18.36 -12.53 -23.70
C ASP A 236 18.89 -11.09 -23.80
N LEU A 237 18.92 -10.38 -22.68
CA LEU A 237 19.37 -8.98 -22.63
C LEU A 237 20.78 -8.82 -23.18
N SER A 238 21.66 -9.81 -23.07
CA SER A 238 23.05 -9.69 -23.55
C SER A 238 23.16 -9.43 -25.05
N ARG A 239 22.06 -9.53 -25.80
CA ARG A 239 21.98 -9.33 -27.25
C ARG A 239 21.12 -8.14 -27.66
N GLN A 240 20.66 -7.32 -26.72
CA GLN A 240 19.78 -6.19 -26.98
C GLN A 240 20.46 -4.87 -26.62
N GLU A 241 20.25 -3.82 -27.40
CA GLU A 241 20.73 -2.48 -27.04
C GLU A 241 20.02 -1.93 -25.78
N PRO A 242 20.73 -1.36 -24.78
CA PRO A 242 22.18 -1.11 -24.74
C PRO A 242 23.00 -2.23 -24.07
N PHE A 243 22.37 -3.35 -23.70
CA PHE A 243 22.96 -4.45 -22.97
C PHE A 243 23.86 -5.39 -23.80
N ASP A 244 23.88 -5.20 -25.11
CA ASP A 244 24.87 -5.75 -26.04
C ASP A 244 26.26 -5.13 -25.86
N ALA A 245 26.32 -3.89 -25.34
CA ALA A 245 27.55 -3.17 -25.00
C ALA A 245 27.72 -2.92 -23.48
N LEU A 246 26.68 -3.16 -22.68
CA LEU A 246 26.63 -2.88 -21.24
C LEU A 246 26.16 -4.13 -20.46
N PRO A 247 26.81 -4.56 -19.36
CA PRO A 247 26.33 -5.73 -18.64
C PRO A 247 24.95 -5.46 -18.02
N ALA A 248 24.01 -6.40 -18.12
CA ALA A 248 22.65 -6.29 -17.57
C ALA A 248 22.61 -6.47 -16.03
N THR A 249 23.31 -5.59 -15.31
CA THR A 249 23.27 -5.55 -13.85
C THR A 249 21.99 -4.88 -13.37
N MET A 250 21.64 -5.10 -12.10
CA MET A 250 20.48 -4.42 -11.46
C MET A 250 20.59 -2.89 -11.59
N GLU A 251 21.78 -2.33 -11.40
CA GLU A 251 22.01 -0.88 -11.56
C GLU A 251 21.76 -0.41 -12.99
N HIS A 252 22.29 -1.13 -13.99
CA HIS A 252 22.10 -0.78 -15.39
C HIS A 252 20.65 -0.95 -15.82
N LEU A 253 19.93 -1.95 -15.31
CA LEU A 253 18.50 -2.13 -15.54
C LEU A 253 17.68 -0.98 -14.96
N ALA A 254 17.93 -0.59 -13.71
CA ALA A 254 17.24 0.55 -13.08
C ALA A 254 17.44 1.84 -13.89
N ARG A 255 18.68 2.09 -14.35
CA ARG A 255 19.00 3.22 -15.22
C ARG A 255 18.29 3.15 -16.56
N VAL A 256 18.36 2.02 -17.27
CA VAL A 256 17.74 1.87 -18.59
C VAL A 256 16.22 2.06 -18.52
N ILE A 257 15.57 1.49 -17.50
CA ILE A 257 14.14 1.69 -17.26
C ILE A 257 13.84 3.16 -17.00
N PHE A 258 14.64 3.83 -16.17
CA PHE A 258 14.50 5.28 -15.93
C PHE A 258 14.58 6.07 -17.23
N TRP A 259 15.63 5.88 -18.02
CA TRP A 259 15.86 6.63 -19.27
C TRP A 259 14.85 6.33 -20.38
N ARG A 260 14.20 5.16 -20.35
CA ARG A 260 13.11 4.82 -21.27
C ARG A 260 11.76 5.37 -20.80
N LEU A 261 11.54 5.44 -19.50
CA LEU A 261 10.27 5.85 -18.91
C LEU A 261 10.14 7.38 -18.78
N ASP A 262 11.18 8.05 -18.31
CA ASP A 262 11.19 9.50 -18.06
C ASP A 262 10.73 10.35 -19.27
N PRO A 263 11.26 10.15 -20.51
CA PRO A 263 10.82 10.95 -21.65
C PRO A 263 9.40 10.65 -22.13
N ALA A 264 8.81 9.52 -21.72
CA ALA A 264 7.44 9.14 -22.04
C ALA A 264 6.42 9.79 -21.08
N LEU A 265 6.87 10.32 -19.94
CA LEU A 265 5.99 10.95 -18.96
C LEU A 265 5.44 12.29 -19.46
N PRO A 266 4.21 12.67 -19.05
CA PRO A 266 3.69 13.99 -19.32
C PRO A 266 4.62 15.07 -18.72
N PRO A 267 4.80 16.24 -19.35
CA PRO A 267 5.77 17.26 -18.89
C PRO A 267 5.58 17.78 -17.45
N ARG A 268 4.39 17.61 -16.88
CA ARG A 268 4.09 17.98 -15.49
C ARG A 268 4.56 16.93 -14.47
N VAL A 269 4.87 15.71 -14.91
CA VAL A 269 5.18 14.55 -14.08
C VAL A 269 6.69 14.30 -14.14
N GLN A 270 7.32 14.26 -12.98
CA GLN A 270 8.74 13.99 -12.83
C GLN A 270 8.94 12.53 -12.39
N LEU A 271 9.90 11.81 -12.98
CA LEU A 271 10.35 10.52 -12.47
C LEU A 271 11.40 10.74 -11.37
N ASP A 272 11.07 10.41 -10.12
CA ASP A 272 11.96 10.65 -8.98
C ASP A 272 12.95 9.50 -8.79
N GLU A 273 12.49 8.25 -8.95
CA GLU A 273 13.33 7.08 -8.76
C GLU A 273 12.81 5.84 -9.49
N VAL A 274 13.74 4.94 -9.83
CA VAL A 274 13.44 3.58 -10.27
C VAL A 274 14.18 2.58 -9.39
N GLY A 275 13.43 1.75 -8.68
CA GLY A 275 13.91 0.63 -7.89
C GLY A 275 13.81 -0.68 -8.66
N ILE A 276 14.80 -1.56 -8.50
CA ILE A 276 14.78 -2.91 -9.07
C ILE A 276 15.38 -3.93 -8.10
N TRP A 277 14.81 -5.13 -8.09
CA TRP A 277 15.35 -6.30 -7.40
C TRP A 277 14.99 -7.57 -8.18
N SER A 278 15.68 -8.67 -7.90
CA SER A 278 15.37 -9.97 -8.51
C SER A 278 15.04 -11.01 -7.46
N SER A 279 14.35 -12.08 -7.85
CA SER A 279 14.14 -13.26 -7.00
C SER A 279 15.46 -13.96 -6.62
N ALA A 280 16.51 -13.82 -7.45
CA ALA A 280 17.82 -14.42 -7.23
C ALA A 280 18.70 -13.63 -6.25
N ILE A 281 18.47 -12.31 -6.12
CA ILE A 281 19.25 -11.42 -5.27
C ILE A 281 18.29 -10.61 -4.41
N GLY A 282 18.22 -10.92 -3.11
CA GLY A 282 17.32 -10.27 -2.14
C GLY A 282 17.64 -8.81 -1.82
N ALA A 283 18.38 -8.11 -2.67
CA ALA A 283 18.76 -6.70 -2.49
C ALA A 283 18.08 -5.83 -3.55
N LYS A 284 17.46 -4.73 -3.11
CA LYS A 284 16.88 -3.70 -3.97
C LYS A 284 17.90 -2.62 -4.27
N ILE A 285 18.13 -2.35 -5.55
CA ILE A 285 18.87 -1.17 -6.01
C ILE A 285 17.88 -0.09 -6.38
N VAL A 286 18.20 1.16 -6.07
CA VAL A 286 17.40 2.33 -6.45
C VAL A 286 18.29 3.27 -7.23
N TYR A 287 17.85 3.64 -8.43
CA TYR A 287 18.44 4.70 -9.23
C TYR A 287 17.65 5.99 -9.02
N ARG A 288 18.38 7.07 -8.71
CA ARG A 288 17.89 8.45 -8.63
C ARG A 288 18.84 9.31 -9.47
N PRO A 289 18.35 10.10 -10.43
CA PRO A 289 19.17 10.98 -11.26
C PRO A 289 19.81 12.12 -10.47
#